data_AF-W0BBT8-F1
#
_entry.id   AF-W0BBT8-F1
#
_cell.length_a   1.000
_cell.length_b   1.000
_cell.length_c   1.000
_cell.angle_alpha   90.00
_cell.angle_beta   90.00
_cell.angle_gamma   90.00
#
_symmetry.space_group_name_H-M   'P 1'
#
loop_
_entity.id
_entity.type
_entity.pdbx_description
1 polymer ?
#
loop_
_entity_poly.entity_id
_entity_poly.type
_entity_poly.pdbx_seq_one_letter_code
_entity_poly.pdbx_strand_id
1 'polypeptide(L)'
;MPNPIDALPRDKKIIADKVIGGLQALKPYVDHYKERIGSFKEQLASAESSAAFIAVVRQIVRMEKELFNLKHQVMSGVDEGIVGALSEYIAGHADLMAVMGLFQYNEELTRSIRDTKQRLSEKELFGDLSSEQRAVLTTFIHDVLGLEKIVDVLKPIKERYQQRLQDADSHEEVDEIEQEIAANAAALAALYKQEVSYPEDEKTAAALIKYLEANRELLMVIKTLDGGFAESLDDDVLAARASIASAYSPRM
;
A
#
# COMPACT_ATOMS: atom_id res chain seq x y z
N MET A 1 4.58 -36.94 6.15
CA MET A 1 4.88 -36.13 7.35
C MET A 1 3.68 -36.21 8.29
N PRO A 2 3.87 -36.18 9.62
CA PRO A 2 2.75 -36.07 10.55
C PRO A 2 1.97 -34.78 10.30
N ASN A 3 0.65 -34.80 10.52
CA ASN A 3 -0.20 -33.62 10.36
C ASN A 3 0.20 -32.57 11.43
N PRO A 4 0.61 -31.35 11.05
CA PRO A 4 1.08 -30.34 12.01
C PRO A 4 0.00 -29.94 13.04
N ILE A 5 -1.28 -30.13 12.71
CA ILE A 5 -2.40 -29.89 13.62
C ILE A 5 -2.44 -30.90 14.77
N ASP A 6 -1.98 -32.13 14.55
CA ASP A 6 -1.98 -33.18 15.57
C ASP A 6 -0.94 -32.95 16.68
N ALA A 7 0.04 -32.08 16.44
CA ALA A 7 1.04 -31.68 17.42
C ALA A 7 0.57 -30.56 18.37
N LEU A 8 -0.59 -29.97 18.12
CA LEU A 8 -1.13 -28.88 18.95
C LEU A 8 -1.77 -29.40 20.25
N PRO A 9 -1.74 -28.59 21.34
CA PRO A 9 -2.58 -28.80 22.51
C PRO A 9 -4.06 -28.95 22.15
N ARG A 10 -4.83 -29.72 22.94
CA ARG A 10 -6.21 -30.11 22.61
C ARG A 10 -7.15 -28.93 22.33
N ASP A 11 -7.05 -27.87 23.12
CA ASP A 11 -7.80 -26.62 22.96
C ASP A 11 -7.44 -25.91 21.65
N LYS A 12 -6.15 -25.82 21.32
CA LYS A 12 -5.64 -25.23 20.07
C LYS A 12 -6.01 -26.06 18.83
N LYS A 13 -5.99 -27.38 18.95
CA LYS A 13 -6.41 -28.31 17.90
C LYS A 13 -7.89 -28.12 17.54
N ILE A 14 -8.77 -27.96 18.52
CA ILE A 14 -10.20 -27.70 18.28
C ILE A 14 -10.40 -26.40 17.47
N ILE A 15 -9.63 -25.35 17.80
CA ILE A 15 -9.69 -24.08 17.06
C ILE A 15 -9.16 -24.27 15.64
N ALA A 16 -8.03 -24.96 15.47
CA ALA A 16 -7.46 -25.23 14.14
C ALA A 16 -8.42 -26.05 13.24
N ASP A 17 -9.03 -27.10 13.78
CA ASP A 17 -10.01 -27.91 13.06
C ASP A 17 -11.25 -27.09 12.65
N LYS A 18 -11.71 -26.18 13.53
CA LYS A 18 -12.80 -25.25 13.22
C LYS A 18 -12.42 -24.30 12.07
N VAL A 19 -11.21 -23.75 12.09
CA VAL A 19 -10.71 -22.87 11.02
C VAL A 19 -10.63 -23.63 9.70
N ILE A 20 -10.07 -24.84 9.70
CA ILE A 20 -9.96 -25.69 8.52
C ILE A 20 -11.36 -25.98 7.96
N GLY A 21 -12.32 -26.37 8.80
CA GLY A 21 -13.71 -26.58 8.39
C GLY A 21 -14.35 -25.32 7.80
N GLY A 22 -14.08 -24.15 8.40
CA GLY A 22 -14.52 -22.85 7.89
C GLY A 22 -13.93 -22.52 6.51
N LEU A 23 -12.63 -22.74 6.30
CA LEU A 23 -11.98 -22.55 5.01
C LEU A 23 -12.51 -23.54 3.96
N GLN A 24 -12.75 -24.80 4.33
CA GLN A 24 -13.34 -25.80 3.43
C GLN A 24 -14.74 -25.40 2.97
N ALA A 25 -15.55 -24.81 3.84
CA ALA A 25 -16.87 -24.30 3.50
C ALA A 25 -16.83 -23.11 2.52
N LEU A 26 -15.70 -22.42 2.41
CA LEU A 26 -15.51 -21.30 1.48
C LEU A 26 -15.02 -21.71 0.08
N LYS A 27 -14.66 -22.98 -0.14
CA LYS A 27 -14.22 -23.46 -1.47
C LYS A 27 -15.17 -23.09 -2.62
N PRO A 28 -16.51 -23.23 -2.49
CA PRO A 28 -17.43 -22.89 -3.58
C PRO A 28 -17.44 -21.40 -3.95
N TYR A 29 -16.95 -20.52 -3.07
CA TYR A 29 -16.92 -19.08 -3.28
C TYR A 29 -15.70 -18.63 -4.09
N VAL A 30 -14.71 -19.51 -4.29
CA VAL A 30 -13.45 -19.15 -4.98
C VAL A 30 -13.71 -18.71 -6.42
N ASP A 31 -14.47 -19.51 -7.17
CA ASP A 31 -14.74 -19.22 -8.57
C ASP A 31 -15.67 -18.00 -8.69
N HIS A 32 -16.70 -17.92 -7.84
CA HIS A 32 -17.59 -16.76 -7.79
C HIS A 32 -16.83 -15.45 -7.54
N TYR A 33 -15.86 -15.45 -6.62
CA TYR A 33 -15.03 -14.29 -6.36
C TYR A 33 -14.18 -13.91 -7.58
N LYS A 34 -13.51 -14.88 -8.21
CA LYS A 34 -12.70 -14.63 -9.41
C LYS A 34 -13.54 -14.05 -10.55
N GLU A 35 -14.72 -14.60 -10.79
CA GLU A 35 -15.69 -14.08 -11.76
C GLU A 35 -16.10 -12.64 -11.42
N ARG A 36 -16.38 -12.37 -10.13
CA ARG A 36 -16.78 -11.04 -9.67
C ARG A 36 -15.67 -10.01 -9.87
N ILE A 37 -14.42 -10.38 -9.59
CA ILE A 37 -13.23 -9.56 -9.88
C ILE A 37 -13.12 -9.28 -11.37
N GLY A 38 -13.28 -10.30 -12.23
CA GLY A 38 -13.29 -10.13 -13.69
C GLY A 38 -14.35 -9.13 -14.14
N SER A 39 -15.58 -9.30 -13.67
CA SER A 39 -16.69 -8.38 -13.96
C SER A 39 -16.42 -6.95 -13.50
N PHE A 40 -15.78 -6.77 -12.33
CA PHE A 40 -15.40 -5.43 -11.87
C PHE A 40 -14.36 -4.78 -12.77
N LYS A 41 -13.35 -5.53 -13.24
CA LYS A 41 -12.36 -5.01 -14.19
C LYS A 41 -13.02 -4.54 -15.49
N GLU A 42 -13.96 -5.32 -16.03
CA GLU A 42 -14.70 -4.95 -17.24
C GLU A 42 -15.57 -3.71 -17.02
N GLN A 43 -16.26 -3.61 -15.87
CA GLN A 43 -17.08 -2.45 -15.51
C GLN A 43 -16.23 -1.19 -15.30
N LEU A 44 -15.03 -1.31 -14.72
CA LEU A 44 -14.08 -0.21 -14.58
C LEU A 44 -13.57 0.26 -15.95
N ALA A 45 -13.14 -0.69 -16.81
CA ALA A 45 -12.67 -0.38 -18.15
C ALA A 45 -13.72 0.34 -19.00
N SER A 46 -15.00 -0.03 -18.85
CA SER A 46 -16.13 0.56 -19.59
C SER A 46 -16.77 1.79 -18.93
N ALA A 47 -16.31 2.22 -17.74
CA ALA A 47 -16.87 3.39 -17.09
C ALA A 47 -16.54 4.68 -17.88
N GLU A 48 -17.58 5.41 -18.29
CA GLU A 48 -17.42 6.66 -19.07
C GLU A 48 -17.59 7.94 -18.25
N SER A 49 -17.97 7.82 -16.97
CA SER A 49 -18.20 8.93 -16.06
C SER A 49 -17.76 8.60 -14.63
N SER A 50 -17.45 9.66 -13.86
CA SER A 50 -17.16 9.56 -12.43
C SER A 50 -18.27 8.86 -11.63
N ALA A 51 -19.54 9.07 -11.98
CA ALA A 51 -20.67 8.43 -11.32
C ALA A 51 -20.69 6.90 -11.55
N ALA A 52 -20.45 6.45 -12.78
CA ALA A 52 -20.35 5.03 -13.11
C ALA A 52 -19.17 4.37 -12.38
N PHE A 53 -18.00 5.02 -12.41
CA PHE A 53 -16.82 4.57 -11.68
C PHE A 53 -17.08 4.42 -10.18
N ILE A 54 -17.65 5.43 -9.52
CA ILE A 54 -17.98 5.40 -8.09
C ILE A 54 -18.95 4.25 -7.78
N ALA A 55 -19.93 3.98 -8.65
CA ALA A 55 -20.86 2.88 -8.47
C ALA A 55 -20.16 1.52 -8.45
N VAL A 56 -19.16 1.31 -9.32
CA VAL A 56 -18.36 0.07 -9.37
C VAL A 56 -17.45 -0.03 -8.14
N VAL A 57 -16.74 1.04 -7.78
CA VAL A 57 -15.87 1.07 -6.58
C VAL A 57 -16.66 0.76 -5.31
N ARG A 58 -17.88 1.28 -5.17
CA ARG A 58 -18.75 0.94 -4.02
C ARG A 58 -19.11 -0.55 -3.95
N GLN A 59 -19.26 -1.20 -5.10
CA GLN A 59 -19.51 -2.66 -5.12
C GLN A 59 -18.26 -3.43 -4.73
N ILE A 60 -17.08 -3.00 -5.19
CA ILE A 60 -15.79 -3.58 -4.79
C ILE A 60 -15.60 -3.47 -3.27
N VAL A 61 -15.74 -2.26 -2.71
CA VAL A 61 -15.63 -2.02 -1.26
C VAL A 61 -16.59 -2.88 -0.45
N ARG A 62 -17.82 -3.08 -0.94
CA ARG A 62 -18.79 -3.96 -0.28
C ARG A 62 -18.31 -5.41 -0.24
N MET A 63 -17.84 -5.94 -1.37
CA MET A 63 -17.32 -7.29 -1.45
C MET A 63 -16.07 -7.48 -0.58
N GLU A 64 -15.13 -6.53 -0.58
CA GLU A 64 -13.96 -6.58 0.29
C GLU A 64 -14.33 -6.57 1.77
N LYS A 65 -15.34 -5.79 2.15
CA LYS A 65 -15.87 -5.77 3.53
C LYS A 65 -16.51 -7.12 3.90
N GLU A 66 -17.25 -7.74 2.99
CA GLU A 66 -17.82 -9.07 3.18
C GLU A 66 -16.72 -10.12 3.38
N LEU A 67 -15.67 -10.10 2.54
CA LEU A 67 -14.50 -10.97 2.70
C LEU A 67 -13.74 -10.73 4.00
N PHE A 68 -13.56 -9.48 4.40
CA PHE A 68 -12.91 -9.14 5.68
C PHE A 68 -13.68 -9.73 6.86
N ASN A 69 -15.01 -9.59 6.86
CA ASN A 69 -15.86 -10.16 7.90
C ASN A 69 -15.81 -11.70 7.91
N LEU A 70 -15.83 -12.33 6.73
CA LEU A 70 -15.69 -13.78 6.59
C LEU A 70 -14.33 -14.27 7.12
N LYS A 71 -13.24 -13.58 6.77
CA LYS A 71 -11.90 -13.87 7.30
C LYS A 71 -11.88 -13.80 8.82
N HIS A 72 -12.42 -12.72 9.38
CA HIS A 72 -12.45 -12.53 10.83
C HIS A 72 -13.28 -13.62 11.53
N GLN A 73 -14.40 -14.03 10.93
CA GLN A 73 -15.23 -15.11 11.46
C GLN A 73 -14.51 -16.48 11.41
N VAL A 74 -13.88 -16.80 10.28
CA VAL A 74 -13.18 -18.08 10.08
C VAL A 74 -11.94 -18.17 10.96
N MET A 75 -11.17 -17.08 11.06
CA MET A 75 -9.91 -17.02 11.82
C MET A 75 -10.12 -16.65 13.30
N SER A 76 -11.36 -16.65 13.79
CA SER A 76 -11.68 -16.27 15.17
C SER A 76 -11.00 -17.21 16.18
N GLY A 77 -10.23 -16.62 17.10
CA GLY A 77 -9.54 -17.35 18.16
C GLY A 77 -8.19 -17.96 17.75
N VAL A 78 -7.71 -17.67 16.53
CA VAL A 78 -6.37 -18.05 16.10
C VAL A 78 -5.34 -17.17 16.83
N ASP A 79 -4.37 -17.82 17.48
CA ASP A 79 -3.20 -17.19 18.09
C ASP A 79 -1.91 -17.60 17.36
N GLU A 80 -0.78 -16.96 17.69
CA GLU A 80 0.53 -17.23 17.06
C GLU A 80 0.93 -18.71 17.08
N GLY A 81 0.57 -19.44 18.15
CA GLY A 81 0.86 -20.86 18.28
C GLY A 81 0.00 -21.76 17.37
N ILE A 82 -1.11 -21.26 16.85
CA ILE A 82 -1.98 -21.95 15.89
C ILE A 82 -1.61 -21.57 14.45
N VAL A 83 -1.19 -20.32 14.22
CA VAL A 83 -0.86 -19.77 12.88
C VAL A 83 0.18 -20.63 12.15
N GLY A 84 1.26 -21.02 12.81
CA GLY A 84 2.32 -21.82 12.20
C GLY A 84 1.81 -23.17 11.68
N ALA A 85 1.11 -23.91 12.53
CA ALA A 85 0.56 -25.22 12.18
C ALA A 85 -0.52 -25.15 11.10
N LEU A 86 -1.39 -24.13 11.14
CA LEU A 86 -2.37 -23.88 10.07
C LEU A 86 -1.69 -23.53 8.75
N SER A 87 -0.63 -22.73 8.77
CA SER A 87 0.08 -22.31 7.56
C SER A 87 0.74 -23.52 6.87
N GLU A 88 1.40 -24.37 7.64
CA GLU A 88 1.99 -25.62 7.13
C GLU A 88 0.92 -26.58 6.60
N TYR A 89 -0.20 -26.74 7.32
CA TYR A 89 -1.32 -27.56 6.86
C TYR A 89 -1.89 -27.04 5.55
N ILE A 90 -2.20 -25.74 5.46
CA ILE A 90 -2.80 -25.12 4.28
C ILE A 90 -1.85 -25.21 3.08
N ALA A 91 -0.55 -25.00 3.27
CA ALA A 91 0.44 -25.12 2.19
C ALA A 91 0.43 -26.50 1.51
N GLY A 92 0.07 -27.56 2.25
CA GLY A 92 -0.11 -28.91 1.73
C GLY A 92 -1.44 -29.15 0.98
N HIS A 93 -2.36 -28.18 0.96
CA HIS A 93 -3.72 -28.33 0.41
C HIS A 93 -4.05 -27.21 -0.58
N ALA A 94 -3.92 -27.50 -1.88
CA ALA A 94 -4.11 -26.54 -2.97
C ALA A 94 -5.46 -25.80 -2.92
N ASP A 95 -6.55 -26.49 -2.59
CA ASP A 95 -7.86 -25.85 -2.47
C ASP A 95 -7.93 -24.83 -1.33
N LEU A 96 -7.26 -25.10 -0.21
CA LEU A 96 -7.24 -24.18 0.93
C LEU A 96 -6.33 -22.99 0.66
N MET A 97 -5.23 -23.21 -0.08
CA MET A 97 -4.41 -22.11 -0.63
C MET A 97 -5.24 -21.19 -1.54
N ALA A 98 -6.08 -21.76 -2.40
CA ALA A 98 -6.96 -20.98 -3.26
C ALA A 98 -7.99 -20.14 -2.46
N VAL A 99 -8.55 -20.70 -1.38
CA VAL A 99 -9.41 -19.95 -0.44
C VAL A 99 -8.64 -18.84 0.27
N MET A 100 -7.41 -19.10 0.72
CA MET A 100 -6.58 -18.07 1.33
C MET A 100 -6.27 -16.91 0.37
N GLY A 101 -6.16 -17.20 -0.93
CA GLY A 101 -6.03 -16.20 -1.99
C GLY A 101 -7.19 -15.21 -2.05
N LEU A 102 -8.39 -15.57 -1.57
CA LEU A 102 -9.53 -14.64 -1.47
C LEU A 102 -9.25 -13.47 -0.54
N PHE A 103 -8.48 -13.72 0.52
CA PHE A 103 -8.20 -12.75 1.57
C PHE A 103 -6.91 -11.96 1.33
N GLN A 104 -6.24 -12.23 0.21
CA GLN A 104 -5.05 -11.51 -0.20
C GLN A 104 -5.43 -10.24 -0.96
N TYR A 105 -4.56 -9.24 -0.84
CA TYR A 105 -4.67 -8.00 -1.59
C TYR A 105 -4.64 -8.30 -3.11
N ASN A 106 -5.59 -7.74 -3.85
CA ASN A 106 -5.68 -7.91 -5.30
C ASN A 106 -5.05 -6.71 -6.01
N GLU A 107 -3.76 -6.80 -6.32
CA GLU A 107 -3.00 -5.73 -6.96
C GLU A 107 -3.59 -5.32 -8.32
N GLU A 108 -4.05 -6.29 -9.12
CA GLU A 108 -4.60 -6.03 -10.44
C GLU A 108 -5.91 -5.24 -10.40
N LEU A 109 -6.78 -5.53 -9.42
CA LEU A 109 -8.01 -4.77 -9.23
C LEU A 109 -7.71 -3.34 -8.79
N THR A 110 -6.80 -3.16 -7.83
CA THR A 110 -6.38 -1.83 -7.38
C THR A 110 -5.79 -1.01 -8.52
N ARG A 111 -4.95 -1.63 -9.36
CA ARG A 111 -4.42 -1.00 -10.57
C ARG A 111 -5.54 -0.59 -11.52
N SER A 112 -6.51 -1.48 -11.76
CA SER A 112 -7.67 -1.17 -12.62
C SER A 112 -8.51 0.01 -12.12
N ILE A 113 -8.69 0.14 -10.80
CA ILE A 113 -9.37 1.28 -10.17
C ILE A 113 -8.57 2.57 -10.43
N ARG A 114 -7.26 2.54 -10.19
CA ARG A 114 -6.35 3.67 -10.38
C ARG A 114 -6.36 4.15 -11.83
N ASP A 115 -6.11 3.25 -12.77
CA ASP A 115 -6.02 3.57 -14.20
C ASP A 115 -7.34 4.16 -14.72
N THR A 116 -8.47 3.61 -14.27
CA THR A 116 -9.80 4.12 -14.65
C THR A 116 -10.04 5.52 -14.11
N LYS A 117 -9.67 5.77 -12.85
CA LYS A 117 -9.82 7.08 -12.21
C LYS A 117 -8.96 8.14 -12.89
N GLN A 118 -7.71 7.79 -13.22
CA GLN A 118 -6.79 8.67 -13.95
C GLN A 118 -7.37 9.01 -15.34
N ARG A 119 -7.75 8.00 -16.12
CA ARG A 119 -8.38 8.19 -17.44
C ARG A 119 -9.61 9.11 -17.40
N LEU A 120 -10.48 8.94 -16.41
CA LEU A 120 -11.67 9.79 -16.25
C LEU A 120 -11.28 11.22 -15.85
N SER A 121 -10.32 11.37 -14.95
CA SER A 121 -9.80 12.69 -14.53
C SER A 121 -9.15 13.43 -15.70
N GLU A 122 -8.37 12.75 -16.55
CA GLU A 122 -7.78 13.33 -17.76
C GLU A 122 -8.89 13.80 -18.72
N LYS A 123 -9.89 12.95 -18.98
CA LYS A 123 -11.01 13.30 -19.87
C LYS A 123 -11.78 14.53 -19.38
N GLU A 124 -12.04 14.62 -18.08
CA GLU A 124 -12.79 15.71 -17.47
C GLU A 124 -11.98 17.00 -17.37
N LEU A 125 -10.70 16.92 -16.98
CA LEU A 125 -9.89 18.10 -16.66
C LEU A 125 -9.11 18.65 -17.86
N PHE A 126 -8.83 17.82 -18.86
CA PHE A 126 -8.03 18.24 -20.02
C PHE A 126 -8.90 18.69 -21.20
N GLY A 127 -10.23 18.60 -21.07
CA GLY A 127 -11.19 18.94 -22.13
C GLY A 127 -10.96 20.30 -22.78
N ASP A 128 -10.60 21.31 -21.99
CA ASP A 128 -10.41 22.70 -22.45
C ASP A 128 -8.96 23.06 -22.77
N LEU A 129 -8.02 22.12 -22.65
CA LEU A 129 -6.59 22.34 -22.91
C LEU A 129 -6.25 22.16 -24.39
N SER A 130 -5.29 22.95 -24.89
CA SER A 130 -4.72 22.73 -26.23
C SER A 130 -3.93 21.42 -26.28
N SER A 131 -3.65 20.91 -27.48
CA SER A 131 -2.85 19.69 -27.65
C SER A 131 -1.47 19.78 -26.99
N GLU A 132 -0.84 20.96 -27.04
CA GLU A 132 0.45 21.22 -26.40
C GLU A 132 0.34 21.17 -24.87
N GLN A 133 -0.67 21.84 -24.30
CA GLN A 133 -0.93 21.84 -22.86
C GLN A 133 -1.25 20.41 -22.35
N ARG A 134 -2.01 19.64 -23.13
CA ARG A 134 -2.28 18.23 -22.82
C ARG A 134 -1.01 17.40 -22.81
N ALA A 135 -0.14 17.57 -23.82
CA ALA A 135 1.12 16.84 -23.90
C ALA A 135 2.00 17.11 -22.67
N VAL A 136 2.09 18.36 -22.22
CA VAL A 136 2.84 18.72 -21.01
C VAL A 136 2.31 17.98 -19.78
N LEU A 137 0.98 17.93 -19.58
CA LEU A 137 0.40 17.23 -18.43
C LEU A 137 0.55 15.71 -18.53
N THR A 138 0.39 15.13 -19.71
CA THR A 138 0.58 13.69 -19.92
C THR A 138 2.03 13.29 -19.63
N THR A 139 3.01 14.09 -20.08
CA THR A 139 4.42 13.87 -19.75
C THR A 139 4.64 13.97 -18.24
N PHE A 140 4.14 15.03 -17.58
CA PHE A 140 4.24 15.15 -16.13
C PHE A 140 3.68 13.92 -15.39
N ILE A 141 2.48 13.46 -15.76
CA ILE A 141 1.84 12.30 -15.12
C ILE A 141 2.66 11.03 -15.34
N HIS A 142 3.12 10.81 -16.56
CA HIS A 142 3.96 9.68 -16.92
C HIS A 142 5.25 9.66 -16.08
N ASP A 143 5.91 10.80 -15.95
CA ASP A 143 7.19 10.90 -15.26
C ASP A 143 7.01 10.66 -13.75
N VAL A 144 5.98 11.24 -13.13
CA VAL A 144 5.63 10.97 -11.72
C VAL A 144 5.28 9.50 -11.50
N LEU A 145 4.51 8.87 -12.40
CA LEU A 145 4.20 7.44 -12.32
C LEU A 145 5.46 6.57 -12.45
N GLY A 146 6.42 6.98 -13.27
CA GLY A 146 7.72 6.32 -13.38
C GLY A 146 8.48 6.26 -12.05
N LEU A 147 8.27 7.26 -11.19
CA LEU A 147 8.91 7.37 -9.88
C LEU A 147 8.20 6.60 -8.76
N GLU A 148 6.99 6.06 -8.98
CA GLU A 148 6.29 5.24 -7.97
C GLU A 148 7.16 4.08 -7.47
N LYS A 149 7.90 3.43 -8.38
CA LYS A 149 8.79 2.31 -8.04
C LYS A 149 9.90 2.71 -7.07
N ILE A 150 10.33 3.98 -7.11
CA ILE A 150 11.33 4.49 -6.18
C ILE A 150 10.71 4.62 -4.80
N VAL A 151 9.49 5.16 -4.70
CA VAL A 151 8.74 5.27 -3.44
C VAL A 151 8.54 3.89 -2.79
N ASP A 152 8.25 2.86 -3.56
CA ASP A 152 8.12 1.49 -3.03
C ASP A 152 9.43 0.98 -2.40
N VAL A 153 10.59 1.34 -2.98
CA VAL A 153 11.91 0.99 -2.45
C VAL A 153 12.27 1.81 -1.20
N LEU A 154 11.69 3.00 -1.02
CA LEU A 154 11.93 3.82 0.17
C LEU A 154 11.34 3.22 1.44
N LYS A 155 10.29 2.42 1.35
CA LYS A 155 9.66 1.81 2.54
C LYS A 155 10.64 0.95 3.37
N PRO A 156 11.32 -0.08 2.81
CA PRO A 156 12.29 -0.85 3.57
C PRO A 156 13.51 -0.04 4.01
N ILE A 157 13.88 1.01 3.26
CA ILE A 157 14.97 1.93 3.65
C ILE A 157 14.56 2.72 4.89
N LYS A 158 13.32 3.22 4.93
CA LYS A 158 12.75 3.90 6.08
C LYS A 158 12.76 2.98 7.31
N GLU A 159 12.24 1.77 7.19
CA GLU A 159 12.21 0.78 8.28
C GLU A 159 13.62 0.51 8.84
N ARG A 160 14.64 0.45 7.96
CA ARG A 160 16.04 0.32 8.37
C ARG A 160 16.55 1.54 9.15
N TYR A 161 16.20 2.75 8.74
CA TYR A 161 16.57 3.96 9.49
C TYR A 161 15.91 4.00 10.87
N GLN A 162 14.63 3.66 10.95
CA GLN A 162 13.91 3.58 12.22
C GLN A 162 14.56 2.59 13.18
N GLN A 163 14.93 1.40 12.69
CA GLN A 163 15.64 0.41 13.50
C GLN A 163 16.99 0.93 14.00
N ARG A 164 17.79 1.56 13.11
CA ARG A 164 19.09 2.15 13.50
C ARG A 164 18.94 3.26 14.53
N LEU A 165 17.94 4.13 14.39
CA LEU A 165 17.65 5.19 15.36
C LEU A 165 17.22 4.62 16.71
N GLN A 166 16.45 3.53 16.70
CA GLN A 166 16.04 2.84 17.93
C GLN A 166 17.23 2.16 18.64
N ASP A 167 18.18 1.64 17.88
CA ASP A 167 19.36 0.92 18.39
C ASP A 167 20.52 1.87 18.75
N ALA A 168 20.46 3.14 18.35
CA ALA A 168 21.53 4.11 18.56
C ALA A 168 21.78 4.37 20.06
N ASP A 169 23.05 4.32 20.46
CA ASP A 169 23.45 4.44 21.88
C ASP A 169 24.05 5.81 22.23
N SER A 170 24.33 6.64 21.22
CA SER A 170 25.02 7.91 21.38
C SER A 170 24.44 9.01 20.49
N HIS A 171 24.59 10.26 20.92
CA HIS A 171 24.17 11.41 20.10
C HIS A 171 24.96 11.52 18.79
N GLU A 172 26.23 11.09 18.79
CA GLU A 172 27.07 11.08 17.59
C GLU A 172 26.52 10.10 16.54
N GLU A 173 26.12 8.89 16.94
CA GLU A 173 25.49 7.92 16.03
C GLU A 173 24.16 8.43 15.47
N VAL A 174 23.35 9.09 16.29
CA VAL A 174 22.10 9.72 15.81
C VAL A 174 22.39 10.84 14.81
N ASP A 175 23.41 11.67 15.06
CA ASP A 175 23.82 12.74 14.14
C ASP A 175 24.31 12.17 12.79
N GLU A 176 25.06 11.06 12.81
CA GLU A 176 25.48 10.37 11.59
C GLU A 176 24.29 9.83 10.80
N ILE A 177 23.33 9.17 11.48
CA ILE A 177 22.12 8.66 10.84
C ILE A 177 21.29 9.81 10.23
N GLU A 178 21.13 10.93 10.95
CA GLU A 178 20.41 12.11 10.45
C GLU A 178 21.09 12.71 9.21
N GLN A 179 22.42 12.78 9.18
CA GLN A 179 23.17 13.23 8.00
C GLN A 179 22.95 12.32 6.79
N GLU A 180 22.92 11.00 6.99
CA GLU A 180 22.60 10.05 5.91
C GLU A 180 21.17 10.23 5.38
N ILE A 181 20.19 10.41 6.29
CA ILE A 181 18.80 10.67 5.93
C ILE A 181 18.72 11.95 5.08
N ALA A 182 19.36 13.03 5.52
CA ALA A 182 19.39 14.31 4.80
C ALA A 182 20.06 14.19 3.42
N ALA A 183 21.19 13.48 3.32
CA ALA A 183 21.88 13.26 2.06
C ALA A 183 21.01 12.46 1.06
N ASN A 184 20.34 11.42 1.54
CA ASN A 184 19.42 10.64 0.71
C ASN A 184 18.19 11.45 0.29
N ALA A 185 17.61 12.24 1.18
CA ALA A 185 16.50 13.11 0.85
C ALA A 185 16.88 14.17 -0.19
N ALA A 186 18.08 14.74 -0.09
CA ALA A 186 18.60 15.68 -1.09
C ALA A 186 18.79 15.00 -2.46
N ALA A 187 19.30 13.76 -2.50
CA ALA A 187 19.44 12.99 -3.72
C ALA A 187 18.08 12.66 -4.35
N LEU A 188 17.08 12.29 -3.54
CA LEU A 188 15.71 12.04 -4.01
C LEU A 188 15.06 13.30 -4.59
N ALA A 189 15.20 14.43 -3.90
CA ALA A 189 14.66 15.70 -4.38
C ALA A 189 15.36 16.17 -5.67
N ALA A 190 16.67 15.92 -5.81
CA ALA A 190 17.41 16.22 -7.04
C ALA A 190 16.93 15.34 -8.21
N LEU A 191 16.77 14.04 -7.98
CA LEU A 191 16.23 13.11 -8.97
C LEU A 191 14.82 13.53 -9.39
N TYR A 192 13.94 13.83 -8.43
CA TYR A 192 12.59 14.31 -8.70
C TYR A 192 12.59 15.55 -9.60
N LYS A 193 13.41 16.56 -9.28
CA LYS A 193 13.53 17.80 -10.07
C LYS A 193 14.14 17.59 -11.45
N GLN A 194 14.95 16.54 -11.63
CA GLN A 194 15.52 16.20 -12.92
C GLN A 194 14.50 15.50 -13.83
N GLU A 195 13.68 14.61 -13.26
CA GLU A 195 12.77 13.76 -14.02
C GLU A 195 11.41 14.43 -14.26
N VAL A 196 10.97 15.35 -13.38
CA VAL A 196 9.63 15.93 -13.44
C VAL A 196 9.69 17.41 -13.79
N SER A 197 9.06 17.78 -14.92
CA SER A 197 8.94 19.16 -15.38
C SER A 197 7.52 19.69 -15.15
N TYR A 198 7.40 20.78 -14.39
CA TYR A 198 6.11 21.44 -14.15
C TYR A 198 5.72 22.36 -15.31
N PRO A 199 4.41 22.52 -15.58
CA PRO A 199 3.93 23.48 -16.57
C PRO A 199 4.25 24.92 -16.16
N GLU A 200 4.69 25.73 -17.12
CA GLU A 200 5.02 27.15 -16.91
C GLU A 200 3.80 28.08 -17.07
N ASP A 201 2.79 27.66 -17.83
CA ASP A 201 1.59 28.48 -18.04
C ASP A 201 0.51 28.23 -16.98
N GLU A 202 -0.14 29.31 -16.56
CA GLU A 202 -1.11 29.30 -15.45
C GLU A 202 -2.30 28.36 -15.71
N LYS A 203 -2.75 28.26 -16.97
CA LYS A 203 -3.91 27.42 -17.31
C LYS A 203 -3.59 25.94 -17.17
N THR A 204 -2.43 25.51 -17.67
CA THR A 204 -1.96 24.12 -17.53
C THR A 204 -1.62 23.79 -16.08
N ALA A 205 -0.98 24.72 -15.35
CA ALA A 205 -0.71 24.57 -13.92
C ALA A 205 -2.01 24.40 -13.09
N ALA A 206 -3.04 25.20 -13.36
CA ALA A 206 -4.34 25.07 -12.70
C ALA A 206 -5.01 23.73 -13.00
N ALA A 207 -4.90 23.22 -14.23
CA ALA A 207 -5.40 21.88 -14.59
C ALA A 207 -4.61 20.77 -13.88
N LEU A 208 -3.29 20.91 -13.76
CA LEU A 208 -2.44 19.98 -13.01
C LEU A 208 -2.84 19.90 -11.54
N ILE A 209 -3.06 21.05 -10.89
CA ILE A 209 -3.47 21.09 -9.47
C ILE A 209 -4.77 20.31 -9.28
N LYS A 210 -5.79 20.59 -10.11
CA LYS A 210 -7.08 19.85 -10.05
C LYS A 210 -6.89 18.36 -10.30
N TYR A 211 -5.99 17.99 -11.21
CA TYR A 211 -5.69 16.59 -11.49
C TYR A 211 -5.04 15.89 -10.30
N LEU A 212 -4.08 16.52 -9.62
CA LEU A 212 -3.43 15.99 -8.43
C LEU A 212 -4.40 15.91 -7.23
N GLU A 213 -5.32 16.87 -7.08
CA GLU A 213 -6.36 16.83 -6.06
C GLU A 213 -7.31 15.64 -6.26
N ALA A 214 -7.68 15.36 -7.51
CA ALA A 214 -8.46 14.18 -7.87
C ALA A 214 -7.64 12.88 -7.66
N ASN A 215 -6.35 12.90 -8.00
CA ASN A 215 -5.46 11.73 -7.98
C ASN A 215 -4.42 11.84 -6.85
N ARG A 216 -4.92 11.85 -5.61
CA ARG A 216 -4.09 11.99 -4.39
C ARG A 216 -2.93 11.00 -4.28
N GLU A 217 -3.02 9.80 -4.89
CA GLU A 217 -1.89 8.88 -4.90
C GLU A 217 -0.63 9.48 -5.56
N LEU A 218 -0.78 10.20 -6.68
CA LEU A 218 0.33 10.87 -7.35
C LEU A 218 0.88 12.02 -6.50
N LEU A 219 -0.01 12.74 -5.80
CA LEU A 219 0.41 13.77 -4.86
C LEU A 219 1.25 13.18 -3.72
N MET A 220 0.94 11.96 -3.25
CA MET A 220 1.76 11.30 -2.23
C MET A 220 3.14 10.94 -2.77
N VAL A 221 3.24 10.44 -4.01
CA VAL A 221 4.53 10.17 -4.66
C VAL A 221 5.39 11.42 -4.70
N ILE A 222 4.82 12.53 -5.18
CA ILE A 222 5.50 13.83 -5.26
C ILE A 222 5.99 14.25 -3.87
N LYS A 223 5.10 14.22 -2.86
CA LYS A 223 5.44 14.64 -1.49
C LYS A 223 6.54 13.78 -0.87
N THR A 224 6.51 12.46 -1.09
CA THR A 224 7.54 11.58 -0.56
C THR A 224 8.91 11.89 -1.16
N LEU A 225 8.99 12.19 -2.46
CA LEU A 225 10.25 12.46 -3.15
C LEU A 225 10.75 13.90 -2.95
N ASP A 226 9.85 14.86 -2.81
CA ASP A 226 10.17 16.28 -2.58
C ASP A 226 10.24 16.61 -1.07
N GLY A 227 11.13 15.92 -0.36
CA GLY A 227 11.46 16.18 1.04
C GLY A 227 10.68 15.39 2.09
N GLY A 228 9.49 14.87 1.75
CA GLY A 228 8.65 14.16 2.71
C GLY A 228 9.24 12.84 3.24
N PHE A 229 10.22 12.24 2.56
CA PHE A 229 10.95 11.08 3.08
C PHE A 229 11.67 11.40 4.40
N ALA A 230 12.44 12.49 4.44
CA ALA A 230 13.15 12.92 5.64
C ALA A 230 12.19 13.34 6.74
N GLU A 231 11.19 14.19 6.42
CA GLU A 231 10.17 14.64 7.39
C GLU A 231 9.48 13.46 8.09
N SER A 232 9.33 12.34 7.37
CA SER A 232 8.68 11.15 7.92
C SER A 232 9.50 10.39 8.99
N LEU A 233 10.76 10.79 9.22
CA LEU A 233 11.70 10.23 10.20
C LEU A 233 12.04 11.23 11.33
N ASP A 234 11.57 12.47 11.27
CA ASP A 234 11.91 13.51 12.26
C ASP A 234 11.52 13.10 13.69
N ASP A 235 10.32 12.53 13.87
CA ASP A 235 9.86 12.04 15.16
C ASP A 235 10.72 10.89 15.68
N ASP A 236 11.21 10.01 14.79
CA ASP A 236 12.09 8.90 15.14
C ASP A 236 13.47 9.40 15.60
N VAL A 237 14.02 10.43 14.92
CA VAL A 237 15.27 11.10 15.34
C VAL A 237 15.10 11.77 16.71
N LEU A 238 14.00 12.50 16.91
CA LEU A 238 13.70 13.15 18.19
C LEU A 238 13.55 12.11 19.32
N ALA A 239 12.88 11.00 19.06
CA ALA A 239 12.70 9.91 20.01
C ALA A 239 14.04 9.26 20.40
N ALA A 240 14.92 9.00 19.44
CA ALA A 240 16.26 8.47 19.69
C ALA A 240 17.08 9.39 20.60
N ARG A 241 17.12 10.70 20.28
CA ARG A 241 17.81 11.70 21.11
C ARG A 241 17.26 11.75 22.53
N ALA A 242 15.93 11.70 22.68
CA ALA A 242 15.30 11.72 24.00
C ALA A 242 15.62 10.46 24.82
N SER A 243 15.63 9.29 24.18
CA SER A 243 16.00 8.02 24.82
C SER A 243 17.41 8.07 25.40
N ILE A 244 18.38 8.51 24.59
CA ILE A 244 19.78 8.68 25.01
C ILE A 244 19.87 9.67 26.19
N ALA A 245 19.27 10.85 26.07
CA ALA A 245 19.28 11.85 27.15
C ALA A 245 18.68 11.33 28.47
N SER A 246 17.66 10.47 28.38
CA SER A 246 17.03 9.82 29.54
C SER A 246 17.89 8.70 30.15
N ALA A 247 18.68 7.98 29.34
CA ALA A 247 19.61 6.96 29.80
C ALA A 247 20.84 7.57 30.50
N TYR A 248 21.25 8.78 30.09
CA TYR A 248 22.37 9.53 30.69
C TYR A 248 21.96 10.47 31.85
N SER A 249 20.66 10.57 32.17
CA SER A 249 20.18 11.27 33.37
C SER A 249 19.94 10.26 34.50
N PRO A 250 20.85 10.12 35.49
CA PRO A 250 20.55 9.30 36.65
C PRO A 250 19.35 9.93 37.36
N ARG A 251 18.35 9.11 37.70
CA ARG A 251 17.27 9.52 38.60
C ARG A 251 17.88 10.15 39.86
N MET A 252 17.74 11.46 40.02
CA MET A 252 17.94 12.14 41.30
C MET A 252 16.76 11.85 42.22
#